data_AF-A0A2H9U0R9-F1
#
_entry.id   AF-A0A2H9U0R9-F1
#
_cell.length_a   1.000
_cell.length_b   1.000
_cell.length_c   1.000
_cell.angle_alpha   90.00
_cell.angle_beta   90.00
_cell.angle_gamma   90.00
#
_symmetry.space_group_name_H-M   'P 1'
#
loop_
_entity.id
_entity.type
_entity.pdbx_description
1 polymer ?
#
loop_
_entity_poly.entity_id
_entity_poly.type
_entity_poly.pdbx_seq_one_letter_code
_entity_poly.pdbx_strand_id
1 'polypeptide(L)'
;MKKAHLIALILMGIPYGAMAAYLDFSSNWSAPSTQPMSKKAASNVVMQCRVVATYSNLAGDKSGAMVVAGPHETATDKKTHLTVRLYKNNVHEKSCHVYTGKNLDYSSCNCEYVD
;
A
#
# COMPACT_ATOMS: atom_id res chain seq x y z
N MET A 1 -54.97 -12.98 32.37
CA MET A 1 -53.79 -13.83 32.04
C MET A 1 -52.91 -13.04 31.07
N LYS A 2 -51.77 -12.49 31.51
CA LYS A 2 -50.89 -11.66 30.68
C LYS A 2 -49.83 -12.56 30.03
N LYS A 3 -49.90 -12.76 28.71
CA LYS A 3 -48.82 -13.40 27.94
C LYS A 3 -47.83 -12.30 27.54
N ALA A 4 -46.69 -12.23 28.23
CA ALA A 4 -45.55 -11.44 27.79
C ALA A 4 -44.87 -12.21 26.64
N HIS A 5 -44.85 -11.62 25.45
CA HIS A 5 -44.07 -12.15 24.33
C HIS A 5 -42.65 -11.62 24.48
N LEU A 6 -41.73 -12.54 24.73
CA LEU A 6 -40.30 -12.32 24.81
C LEU A 6 -39.82 -11.89 23.41
N ILE A 7 -39.44 -10.62 23.25
CA ILE A 7 -38.80 -10.15 22.02
C ILE A 7 -37.37 -10.70 22.04
N ALA A 8 -37.13 -11.74 21.23
CA ALA A 8 -35.80 -12.24 20.96
C ALA A 8 -35.03 -11.17 20.17
N LEU A 9 -34.16 -10.42 20.85
CA LEU A 9 -33.19 -9.54 20.23
C LEU A 9 -32.19 -10.45 19.47
N ILE A 10 -32.42 -10.65 18.18
CA ILE A 10 -31.42 -11.21 17.28
C ILE A 10 -30.33 -10.14 17.15
N LEU A 11 -29.26 -10.26 17.96
CA LEU A 11 -27.99 -9.61 17.68
C LEU A 11 -27.50 -10.18 16.35
N MET A 12 -27.85 -9.52 15.25
CA MET A 12 -27.18 -9.73 13.98
C MET A 12 -25.72 -9.35 14.20
N GLY A 13 -24.85 -10.36 14.31
CA GLY A 13 -23.41 -10.19 14.38
C GLY A 13 -22.99 -9.30 13.21
N ILE A 14 -22.45 -8.14 13.54
CA ILE A 14 -21.80 -7.27 12.58
C ILE A 14 -20.70 -8.13 11.94
N PRO A 15 -20.75 -8.45 10.63
CA PRO A 15 -19.56 -8.99 10.01
C PRO A 15 -18.55 -7.84 10.08
N TYR A 16 -17.52 -7.99 10.91
CA TYR A 16 -16.32 -7.18 10.81
C TYR A 16 -15.74 -7.43 9.41
N GLY A 17 -16.21 -6.67 8.43
CA GLY A 17 -15.63 -6.63 7.09
C GLY A 17 -14.15 -6.31 7.23
N ALA A 18 -13.33 -7.11 6.54
CA ALA A 18 -11.89 -7.22 6.73
C ALA A 18 -11.17 -5.86 6.87
N MET A 19 -10.35 -5.74 7.92
CA MET A 19 -9.19 -4.83 7.95
C MET A 19 -8.14 -5.40 6.97
N ALA A 20 -7.46 -4.64 6.11
CA ALA A 20 -7.48 -3.20 5.86
C ALA A 20 -6.92 -2.96 4.46
N ALA A 21 -7.32 -1.86 3.85
CA ALA A 21 -6.53 -1.24 2.82
C ALA A 21 -5.28 -0.64 3.50
N TYR A 22 -4.08 -1.07 3.13
CA TYR A 22 -2.85 -0.65 3.82
C TYR A 22 -1.74 -0.20 2.87
N LEU A 23 -0.91 0.72 3.39
CA LEU A 23 0.43 1.00 2.89
C LEU A 23 1.41 0.69 4.03
N ASP A 24 2.30 -0.27 3.80
CA ASP A 24 3.32 -0.67 4.78
C ASP A 24 4.75 -0.59 4.19
N PHE A 25 5.74 -0.86 5.01
CA PHE A 25 7.16 -0.88 4.65
C PHE A 25 7.74 -2.25 4.98
N SER A 26 8.58 -2.78 4.09
CA SER A 26 9.32 -3.99 4.41
C SER A 26 10.18 -3.79 5.67
N SER A 27 10.41 -4.85 6.43
CA SER A 27 11.25 -4.80 7.64
C SER A 27 12.68 -4.34 7.35
N ASN A 28 13.15 -4.58 6.12
CA ASN A 28 14.49 -4.23 5.65
C ASN A 28 14.50 -2.92 4.86
N TRP A 29 13.38 -2.18 4.83
CA TRP A 29 13.32 -0.91 4.14
C TRP A 29 14.25 0.10 4.81
N SER A 30 15.06 0.76 3.99
CA SER A 30 15.89 1.89 4.39
C SER A 30 16.05 2.84 3.20
N ALA A 31 16.27 4.11 3.50
CA ALA A 31 16.71 5.10 2.52
C ALA A 31 18.24 5.25 2.61
N PRO A 32 18.96 5.31 1.49
CA PRO A 32 20.40 5.52 1.51
C PRO A 32 20.75 6.92 2.01
N SER A 33 21.91 7.08 2.65
CA SER A 33 22.37 8.39 3.17
C SER A 33 22.56 9.45 2.09
N THR A 34 22.79 9.05 0.85
CA THR A 34 22.89 9.92 -0.33
C THR A 34 21.54 10.44 -0.82
N GLN A 35 20.44 9.78 -0.46
CA GLN A 35 19.07 10.17 -0.81
C GLN A 35 18.16 9.98 0.42
N PRO A 36 18.37 10.77 1.48
CA PRO A 36 17.71 10.56 2.75
C PRO A 36 16.20 10.80 2.61
N MET A 37 15.42 9.81 3.04
CA MET A 37 13.96 9.88 3.01
C MET A 37 13.39 9.19 4.24
N SER A 38 12.43 9.84 4.91
CA SER A 38 11.67 9.22 6.00
C SER A 38 10.55 8.34 5.46
N LYS A 39 10.07 7.37 6.24
CA LYS A 39 8.88 6.57 5.88
C LYS A 39 7.67 7.45 5.57
N LYS A 40 7.46 8.53 6.32
CA LYS A 40 6.36 9.49 6.06
C LYS A 40 6.49 10.16 4.69
N ALA A 41 7.69 10.63 4.34
CA ALA A 41 7.93 11.24 3.03
C ALA A 41 7.75 10.21 1.89
N ALA A 42 8.30 9.01 2.07
CA ALA A 42 8.11 7.89 1.13
C ALA A 42 6.63 7.57 0.92
N SER A 43 5.84 7.48 1.99
CA SER A 43 4.39 7.27 1.89
C SER A 43 3.70 8.37 1.09
N ASN A 44 4.03 9.65 1.35
CA ASN A 44 3.43 10.78 0.62
C ASN A 44 3.77 10.75 -0.87
N VAL A 45 4.98 10.33 -1.24
CA VAL A 45 5.41 10.19 -2.64
C VAL A 45 4.72 8.99 -3.29
N VAL A 46 4.75 7.83 -2.63
CA VAL A 46 4.20 6.58 -3.14
C VAL A 46 2.69 6.68 -3.37
N MET A 47 1.97 7.33 -2.46
CA MET A 47 0.51 7.51 -2.57
C MET A 47 0.08 8.48 -3.69
N GLN A 48 1.01 9.24 -4.30
CA GLN A 48 0.69 9.99 -5.51
C GLN A 48 0.60 9.11 -6.75
N CYS A 49 1.17 7.90 -6.73
CA CYS A 49 0.92 6.92 -7.76
C CYS A 49 -0.50 6.36 -7.63
N ARG A 50 -1.38 6.67 -8.59
CA ARG A 50 -2.79 6.26 -8.56
C ARG A 50 -3.00 4.76 -8.37
N VAL A 51 -2.16 3.93 -9.00
CA VAL A 51 -2.27 2.46 -8.89
C VAL A 51 -1.97 2.00 -7.47
N VAL A 52 -0.89 2.51 -6.86
CA VAL A 52 -0.54 2.22 -5.47
C VAL A 52 -1.67 2.68 -4.54
N ALA A 53 -2.12 3.93 -4.69
CA ALA A 53 -3.21 4.46 -3.89
C ALA A 53 -4.49 3.63 -4.01
N THR A 54 -4.78 3.08 -5.20
CA THR A 54 -5.93 2.20 -5.39
C THR A 54 -5.77 0.91 -4.58
N TYR A 55 -4.64 0.22 -4.71
CA TYR A 55 -4.37 -1.01 -3.94
C TYR A 55 -4.37 -0.78 -2.43
N SER A 56 -3.83 0.35 -1.98
CA SER A 56 -3.81 0.74 -0.57
C SER A 56 -5.16 1.24 -0.03
N ASN A 57 -6.18 1.43 -0.87
CA ASN A 57 -7.51 1.91 -0.48
C ASN A 57 -8.66 0.96 -0.88
N LEU A 58 -8.38 -0.22 -1.44
CA LEU A 58 -9.39 -1.23 -1.76
C LEU A 58 -10.00 -1.82 -0.49
N ALA A 59 -11.14 -1.27 -0.07
CA ALA A 59 -11.89 -1.73 1.09
C ALA A 59 -12.50 -3.12 0.88
N GLY A 60 -12.40 -3.99 1.89
CA GLY A 60 -13.00 -5.32 1.88
C GLY A 60 -12.18 -6.41 1.19
N ASP A 61 -11.17 -6.05 0.40
CA ASP A 61 -10.20 -6.98 -0.17
C ASP A 61 -8.95 -7.07 0.72
N LYS A 62 -8.29 -8.25 0.77
CA LYS A 62 -6.96 -8.41 1.39
C LYS A 62 -5.88 -7.81 0.47
N SER A 63 -6.10 -6.57 0.05
CA SER A 63 -5.28 -5.81 -0.87
C SER A 63 -4.47 -4.77 -0.12
N GLY A 64 -3.29 -4.46 -0.61
CA GLY A 64 -2.43 -3.47 0.00
C GLY A 64 -1.18 -3.21 -0.82
N ALA A 65 -0.37 -2.27 -0.33
CA ALA A 65 0.92 -1.95 -0.92
C ALA A 65 2.01 -2.01 0.15
N MET A 66 3.19 -2.48 -0.25
CA MET A 66 4.37 -2.52 0.61
C MET A 66 5.53 -1.84 -0.10
N VAL A 67 6.08 -0.78 0.50
CA VAL A 67 7.31 -0.15 0.02
C VAL A 67 8.48 -1.03 0.42
N VAL A 68 9.14 -1.65 -0.56
CA VAL A 68 10.18 -2.66 -0.31
C VAL A 68 11.60 -2.10 -0.40
N ALA A 69 11.78 -0.97 -1.08
CA ALA A 69 13.06 -0.27 -1.19
C ALA A 69 12.85 1.23 -1.08
N GLY A 70 13.81 1.93 -0.44
CA GLY A 70 13.86 3.39 -0.45
C GLY A 70 14.26 3.94 -1.81
N PRO A 71 14.55 5.25 -1.92
CA PRO A 71 15.07 5.84 -3.15
C PRO A 71 16.36 5.14 -3.59
N HIS A 72 16.38 4.64 -4.83
CA HIS A 72 17.56 4.01 -5.43
C HIS A 72 17.49 4.07 -6.96
N GLU A 73 18.60 3.73 -7.60
CA GLU A 73 18.73 3.48 -9.03
C GLU A 73 19.12 2.02 -9.25
N THR A 74 18.84 1.49 -10.44
CA THR A 74 19.28 0.14 -10.83
C THR A 74 20.31 0.21 -11.95
N ALA A 75 20.85 -0.96 -12.35
CA ALA A 75 21.75 -1.03 -13.49
C ALA A 75 21.06 -0.59 -14.79
N THR A 76 19.79 -0.95 -14.95
CA THR A 76 18.98 -0.75 -16.15
C THR A 76 18.11 0.51 -16.10
N ASP A 77 17.86 1.06 -14.92
CA ASP A 77 17.09 2.29 -14.74
C ASP A 77 17.85 3.29 -13.84
N LYS A 78 18.35 4.35 -14.47
CA LYS A 78 19.12 5.43 -13.81
C LYS A 78 18.26 6.52 -13.21
N LYS A 79 16.94 6.41 -13.27
CA LYS A 79 16.05 7.35 -12.58
C LYS A 79 15.87 6.86 -11.15
N THR A 80 16.07 7.76 -10.20
CA THR A 80 15.79 7.47 -8.79
C THR A 80 14.31 7.13 -8.59
N HIS A 81 14.03 6.01 -7.92
CA HIS A 81 12.67 5.57 -7.62
C HIS A 81 12.59 4.79 -6.31
N LEU A 82 11.37 4.71 -5.75
CA LEU A 82 11.00 3.74 -4.74
C LEU A 82 10.40 2.51 -5.41
N THR A 83 10.63 1.32 -4.84
CA THR A 83 9.98 0.09 -5.29
C THR A 83 8.87 -0.28 -4.34
N VAL A 84 7.68 -0.50 -4.89
CA VAL A 84 6.46 -0.81 -4.16
C VAL A 84 5.87 -2.09 -4.71
N ARG A 85 5.62 -3.07 -3.84
CA ARG A 85 4.90 -4.30 -4.20
C ARG A 85 3.42 -4.14 -3.89
N LEU A 86 2.59 -4.51 -4.84
CA LEU A 86 1.14 -4.47 -4.73
C LEU A 86 0.60 -5.87 -4.53
N TYR A 87 -0.27 -6.02 -3.53
CA TYR A 87 -0.84 -7.28 -3.12
C TYR A 87 -2.34 -7.27 -3.34
N LYS A 88 -2.86 -8.38 -3.83
CA LYS A 88 -4.30 -8.67 -3.87
C LYS A 88 -4.51 -10.08 -3.34
N ASN A 89 -5.45 -10.25 -2.42
CA ASN A 89 -5.68 -11.54 -1.76
C ASN A 89 -4.41 -12.12 -1.11
N ASN A 90 -3.55 -11.26 -0.55
CA ASN A 90 -2.21 -11.60 -0.01
C ASN A 90 -1.21 -12.16 -1.04
N VAL A 91 -1.52 -12.09 -2.34
CA VAL A 91 -0.60 -12.48 -3.42
C VAL A 91 0.02 -11.24 -4.03
N HIS A 92 1.34 -11.23 -4.20
CA HIS A 92 2.05 -10.17 -4.91
C HIS A 92 1.68 -10.23 -6.39
N GLU A 93 0.96 -9.23 -6.88
CA GLU A 93 0.43 -9.19 -8.25
C GLU A 93 1.26 -8.27 -9.16
N LYS A 94 1.73 -7.14 -8.61
CA LYS A 94 2.44 -6.10 -9.37
C LYS A 94 3.56 -5.49 -8.57
N SER A 95 4.59 -5.03 -9.27
CA SER A 95 5.60 -4.13 -8.72
C SER A 95 5.52 -2.78 -9.41
N CYS A 96 5.59 -1.71 -8.62
CA CYS A 96 5.62 -0.34 -9.10
C CYS A 96 6.96 0.30 -8.79
N HIS A 97 7.51 0.98 -9.79
CA HIS A 97 8.60 1.93 -9.66
C HIS A 97 7.98 3.33 -9.55
N VAL A 98 8.04 3.93 -8.36
CA VAL A 98 7.56 5.30 -8.12
C VAL A 98 8.77 6.24 -8.20
N TYR A 99 8.89 6.92 -9.32
CA TYR A 99 10.02 7.78 -9.65
C TYR A 99 9.96 9.11 -8.90
N THR A 100 11.12 9.57 -8.47
CA THR A 100 11.26 10.85 -7.79
C THR A 100 12.01 11.89 -8.60
N GLY A 101 11.69 13.16 -8.39
CA GLY A 101 12.47 14.30 -8.87
C GLY A 101 13.76 14.50 -8.08
N LYS A 102 14.51 15.56 -8.42
CA LYS A 102 15.77 15.92 -7.75
C LYS A 102 15.57 16.27 -6.27
N ASN A 103 14.38 16.70 -5.88
CA ASN A 103 14.05 17.05 -4.50
C ASN A 103 13.36 15.89 -3.76
N LEU A 104 13.43 14.67 -4.30
CA LEU A 104 12.76 13.48 -3.77
C LEU A 104 11.23 13.60 -3.73
N ASP A 105 10.67 14.48 -4.55
CA ASP A 105 9.24 14.67 -4.81
C ASP A 105 8.73 13.68 -5.86
N TYR A 106 7.42 13.41 -5.88
CA TYR A 106 6.84 12.51 -6.88
C TYR A 106 7.01 13.07 -8.30
N SER A 107 7.44 12.22 -9.23
CA SER A 107 7.58 12.57 -10.65
C SER A 107 6.63 11.76 -11.52
N SER A 108 6.71 10.43 -11.45
CA SER A 108 5.88 9.52 -12.22
C SER A 108 5.82 8.15 -11.56
N CYS A 109 4.95 7.26 -12.01
CA CYS A 109 5.04 5.85 -11.65
C CYS A 109 4.83 4.92 -12.84
N ASN A 110 5.54 3.80 -12.83
CA ASN A 110 5.34 2.69 -13.75
C ASN A 110 5.06 1.43 -12.93
N CYS A 111 4.06 0.64 -13.31
CA CYS A 111 3.66 -0.56 -12.58
C CYS A 111 3.55 -1.73 -13.56
N GLU A 112 4.27 -2.80 -13.24
CA GLU A 112 4.38 -3.99 -14.09
C GLU A 112 3.86 -5.20 -13.31
N TYR A 113 3.24 -6.13 -14.03
CA TYR A 113 2.82 -7.40 -13.47
C TYR A 113 4.04 -8.24 -13.12
N VAL A 114 3.92 -9.02 -12.06
CA VAL A 114 4.89 -10.05 -11.73
C VAL A 114 4.51 -11.27 -12.56
N ASP A 115 5.44 -11.80 -13.35
CA ASP A 115 5.27 -13.06 -14.09
C ASP A 115 5.04 -14.26 -13.15
#